data_AF-R0MD30-F1
#
_entry.id   AF-R0MD30-F1
#
_cell.length_a   1.000
_cell.length_b   1.000
_cell.length_c   1.000
_cell.angle_alpha   90.00
_cell.angle_beta   90.00
_cell.angle_gamma   90.00
#
_symmetry.space_group_name_H-M   'P 1'
#
loop_
_entity.id
_entity.type
_entity.pdbx_description
1 polymer ?
#
loop_
_entity_poly.entity_id
_entity_poly.type
_entity_poly.pdbx_seq_one_letter_code
_entity_poly.pdbx_strand_id
1 'polypeptide(L)'
;MVNSVDKNVQVIFESKRKKSPELEDIETKKLKIKYEGNDTEIVKKEVSHKKCSFCKRKLGIVTSYTCRCGDNFCSRHRFCDQHNCSFDFKSKAIEKLKKNNPKIVNRRIRE
;
A
#
# COMPACT_ATOMS: atom_id res chain seq x y z
N MET A 1 -17.41 -19.96 -45.42
CA MET A 1 -18.54 -20.60 -44.70
C MET A 1 -17.98 -21.82 -43.99
N VAL A 2 -17.63 -21.68 -42.71
CA VAL A 2 -17.37 -22.83 -41.84
C VAL A 2 -18.31 -22.71 -40.65
N ASN A 3 -19.05 -23.78 -40.45
CA ASN A 3 -20.25 -23.88 -39.66
C ASN A 3 -19.97 -23.85 -38.15
N SER A 4 -21.01 -23.44 -37.42
CA SER A 4 -21.32 -23.72 -36.02
C SER A 4 -20.81 -25.08 -35.52
N VAL A 5 -20.40 -25.18 -34.25
CA VAL A 5 -21.27 -25.68 -33.16
C VAL A 5 -20.65 -25.28 -31.81
N ASP A 6 -21.51 -24.76 -30.95
CA ASP A 6 -21.33 -24.34 -29.57
C ASP A 6 -20.67 -25.38 -28.67
N LYS A 7 -19.76 -24.92 -27.78
CA LYS A 7 -19.55 -25.53 -26.45
C LYS A 7 -19.24 -24.44 -25.43
N ASN A 8 -20.32 -23.82 -24.95
CA ASN A 8 -20.33 -22.99 -23.76
C ASN A 8 -20.11 -23.91 -22.54
N VAL A 9 -18.85 -24.05 -22.10
CA VAL A 9 -18.52 -24.75 -20.85
C VAL A 9 -18.39 -23.70 -19.75
N GLN A 10 -19.46 -23.57 -18.96
CA GLN A 10 -19.38 -22.93 -17.65
C GLN A 10 -18.46 -23.76 -16.75
N VAL A 11 -17.28 -23.22 -16.43
CA VAL A 11 -16.50 -23.70 -15.30
C VAL A 11 -16.75 -22.73 -14.14
N ILE A 12 -17.69 -23.11 -13.29
CA ILE A 12 -17.85 -22.54 -11.96
C ILE A 12 -16.62 -23.00 -11.18
N PHE A 13 -15.67 -22.10 -10.88
CA PHE A 13 -14.55 -22.43 -10.01
C PHE A 13 -14.69 -21.69 -8.68
N GLU A 14 -15.03 -22.48 -7.67
CA GLU A 14 -15.28 -22.09 -6.30
C GLU A 14 -14.04 -21.51 -5.61
N SER A 15 -14.31 -20.49 -4.80
CA SER A 15 -13.40 -19.71 -3.99
C SER A 15 -12.58 -20.56 -3.00
N LYS A 16 -11.25 -20.52 -3.10
CA LYS A 16 -10.35 -20.78 -1.97
C LYS A 16 -9.19 -19.78 -1.94
N ARG A 17 -9.48 -18.54 -1.52
CA ARG A 17 -8.44 -17.59 -1.10
C ARG A 17 -7.84 -18.11 0.21
N LYS A 18 -6.61 -18.64 0.14
CA LYS A 18 -5.85 -19.02 1.34
C LYS A 18 -5.63 -17.79 2.20
N LYS A 19 -6.24 -17.78 3.39
CA LYS A 19 -6.11 -16.74 4.42
C LYS A 19 -4.74 -16.94 5.08
N SER A 20 -3.81 -16.01 4.89
CA SER A 20 -2.57 -15.99 5.68
C SER A 20 -2.91 -15.52 7.11
N PRO A 21 -2.42 -16.21 8.15
CA PRO A 21 -2.75 -15.92 9.54
C PRO A 21 -1.75 -14.93 10.14
N GLU A 22 -2.20 -13.70 10.37
CA GLU A 22 -1.79 -12.83 11.50
C GLU A 22 -2.52 -11.49 11.37
N LEU A 23 -3.75 -11.47 11.87
CA LEU A 23 -4.49 -10.25 12.22
C LEU A 23 -5.24 -10.56 13.52
N GLU A 24 -4.52 -10.41 14.62
CA GLU A 24 -4.98 -10.37 16.02
C GLU A 24 -4.32 -9.08 16.56
N ASP A 25 -4.97 -8.07 17.16
CA ASP A 25 -6.33 -7.89 17.63
C ASP A 25 -6.70 -6.40 17.49
N ILE A 26 -7.88 -6.11 16.97
CA ILE A 26 -8.59 -4.90 17.37
C ILE A 26 -9.97 -5.36 17.74
N GLU A 27 -10.08 -5.76 19.00
CA GLU A 27 -11.33 -6.03 19.69
C GLU A 27 -12.34 -4.95 19.30
N THR A 28 -13.32 -5.34 18.48
CA THR A 28 -14.43 -4.48 18.09
C THR A 28 -15.28 -4.27 19.33
N LYS A 29 -14.87 -3.31 20.17
CA LYS A 29 -15.68 -2.79 21.25
C LYS A 29 -16.87 -2.09 20.59
N LYS A 30 -17.94 -2.85 20.53
CA LYS A 30 -19.29 -2.50 20.12
C LYS A 30 -19.75 -1.24 20.86
N LEU A 31 -19.39 -0.07 20.35
CA LEU A 31 -19.99 1.19 20.78
C LEU A 31 -21.42 1.20 20.25
N LYS A 32 -22.35 0.78 21.11
CA LYS A 32 -23.78 1.08 20.97
C LYS A 32 -23.91 2.60 21.05
N ILE A 33 -23.95 3.28 19.91
CA ILE A 33 -24.34 4.69 19.89
C ILE A 33 -25.86 4.71 20.01
N LYS A 34 -26.36 5.01 21.20
CA LYS A 34 -27.73 5.48 21.41
C LYS A 34 -27.72 6.98 21.09
N TYR A 35 -28.45 7.40 20.07
CA TYR A 35 -28.66 8.82 19.81
C TYR A 35 -29.88 9.29 20.60
N GLU A 36 -29.61 9.93 21.73
CA GLU A 36 -30.52 10.89 22.34
C GLU A 36 -29.78 12.22 22.37
N GLY A 37 -30.42 13.25 21.85
CA GLY A 37 -29.80 14.53 21.52
C GLY A 37 -29.19 15.21 22.73
N ASN A 38 -28.09 15.91 22.50
CA ASN A 38 -27.69 17.08 23.25
C ASN A 38 -26.65 17.87 22.44
N ASP A 39 -26.87 19.17 22.38
CA ASP A 39 -26.11 20.15 21.63
C ASP A 39 -24.64 20.11 22.05
N THR A 40 -23.80 19.58 21.18
CA THR A 40 -22.35 19.63 21.34
C THR A 40 -21.84 20.69 20.38
N GLU A 41 -21.35 21.78 20.94
CA GLU A 41 -20.60 22.79 20.20
C GLU A 41 -19.48 22.08 19.43
N ILE A 42 -19.64 22.05 18.11
CA ILE A 42 -18.65 21.48 17.19
C ILE A 42 -17.45 22.42 17.22
N VAL A 43 -16.48 22.11 18.09
CA VAL A 43 -15.15 22.71 18.02
C VAL A 43 -14.59 22.33 16.66
N LYS A 44 -14.69 23.24 15.68
CA LYS A 44 -14.10 23.10 14.35
C LYS A 44 -12.59 23.04 14.54
N LYS A 45 -12.06 21.82 14.72
CA LYS A 45 -10.63 21.59 14.68
C LYS A 45 -10.18 21.88 13.25
N GLU A 46 -9.46 22.98 13.08
CA GLU A 46 -8.84 23.39 11.83
C GLU A 46 -8.02 22.22 11.28
N VAL A 47 -8.57 21.44 10.34
CA VAL A 47 -7.85 20.32 9.73
C VAL A 47 -6.81 20.91 8.79
N SER A 48 -5.55 20.96 9.26
CA SER A 48 -4.46 21.42 8.42
C SER A 48 -4.29 20.45 7.25
N HIS A 49 -4.64 20.91 6.05
CA HIS A 49 -4.46 20.13 4.84
C HIS A 49 -2.99 20.09 4.46
N LYS A 50 -2.46 18.87 4.30
CA LYS A 50 -1.11 18.65 3.80
C LYS A 50 -1.00 19.19 2.38
N LYS A 51 0.20 19.63 1.97
CA LYS A 51 0.48 20.10 0.62
C LYS A 51 1.60 19.25 0.01
N CYS A 52 1.64 19.19 -1.31
CA CYS A 52 2.73 18.55 -2.04
C CYS A 52 4.04 19.33 -1.81
N SER A 53 5.12 18.67 -1.38
CA SER A 53 6.41 19.33 -1.16
C SER A 53 6.99 19.94 -2.43
N PHE A 54 6.78 19.28 -3.59
CA PHE A 54 7.30 19.74 -4.89
C PHE A 54 6.45 20.84 -5.55
N CYS A 55 5.13 20.60 -5.72
CA CYS A 55 4.26 21.53 -6.47
C CYS A 55 3.31 22.37 -5.59
N LYS A 56 3.38 22.25 -4.26
CA LYS A 56 2.59 23.00 -3.27
C LYS A 56 1.06 22.89 -3.40
N ARG A 57 0.55 21.99 -4.25
CA ARG A 57 -0.88 21.66 -4.37
C ARG A 57 -1.40 21.10 -3.06
N LYS A 58 -2.59 21.55 -2.61
CA LYS A 58 -3.30 20.97 -1.45
C LYS A 58 -3.59 19.49 -1.70
N LEU A 59 -3.27 18.65 -0.73
CA LEU A 59 -3.52 17.22 -0.73
C LEU A 59 -4.76 16.94 0.13
N GLY A 60 -5.65 16.12 -0.41
CA GLY A 60 -6.73 15.52 0.36
C GLY A 60 -6.23 14.26 1.07
N ILE A 61 -7.12 13.65 1.85
CA ILE A 61 -6.83 12.41 2.58
C ILE A 61 -6.43 11.30 1.59
N VAL A 62 -7.20 11.13 0.51
CA VAL A 62 -6.99 10.08 -0.51
C VAL A 62 -5.80 10.37 -1.42
N THR A 63 -5.49 11.64 -1.65
CA THR A 63 -4.47 12.07 -2.63
C THR A 63 -3.10 12.35 -2.02
N SER A 64 -2.94 12.07 -0.72
CA SER A 64 -1.66 12.19 -0.02
C SER A 64 -0.85 10.90 -0.15
N TYR A 65 0.32 11.00 -0.78
CA TYR A 65 1.29 9.90 -0.85
C TYR A 65 2.54 10.27 -0.10
N THR A 66 2.96 9.44 0.85
CA THR A 66 4.21 9.62 1.59
C THR A 66 5.35 8.99 0.80
N CYS A 67 6.42 9.76 0.58
CA CYS A 67 7.67 9.23 0.04
C CYS A 67 8.59 8.75 1.17
N ARG A 68 9.60 7.98 0.81
CA ARG A 68 10.61 7.44 1.74
C ARG A 68 11.54 8.52 2.27
N CYS A 69 11.61 9.68 1.59
CA CYS A 69 12.28 10.87 2.10
C CYS A 69 11.48 11.61 3.19
N GLY A 70 10.25 11.17 3.53
CA GLY A 70 9.44 11.73 4.63
C GLY A 70 8.39 12.76 4.18
N ASP A 71 8.52 13.30 2.97
CA ASP A 71 7.59 14.29 2.42
C ASP A 71 6.31 13.69 1.85
N ASN A 72 5.29 14.55 1.72
CA ASN A 72 4.00 14.22 1.12
C ASN A 72 3.89 14.80 -0.29
N PHE A 73 3.37 14.00 -1.22
CA PHE A 73 3.25 14.37 -2.64
C PHE A 73 1.85 14.06 -3.19
N CYS A 74 1.51 14.72 -4.29
CA CYS A 74 0.30 14.42 -5.08
C CYS A 74 0.55 13.23 -6.03
N SER A 75 -0.51 12.72 -6.67
CA SER A 75 -0.45 11.57 -7.57
C SER A 75 0.58 11.68 -8.71
N ARG A 76 0.85 12.90 -9.19
CA ARG A 76 1.90 13.15 -10.19
C ARG A 76 3.28 12.92 -9.55
N HIS A 77 3.69 13.79 -8.63
CA HIS A 77 5.01 13.75 -7.97
C HIS A 77 5.23 12.62 -6.95
N ARG A 78 4.47 11.52 -7.03
CA ARG A 78 4.57 10.38 -6.12
C ARG A 78 5.89 9.62 -6.27
N PHE A 79 6.40 9.53 -7.49
CA PHE A 79 7.61 8.78 -7.80
C PHE A 79 8.88 9.60 -7.50
N CYS A 80 9.97 8.92 -7.11
CA CYS A 80 11.23 9.55 -6.70
C CYS A 80 11.85 10.45 -7.77
N ASP A 81 11.65 10.09 -9.03
CA ASP A 81 12.22 10.80 -10.19
C ASP A 81 11.55 12.17 -10.41
N GLN A 82 10.36 12.37 -9.85
CA GLN A 82 9.57 13.58 -10.05
C GLN A 82 9.73 14.63 -8.94
N HIS A 83 10.46 14.34 -7.86
CA HIS A 83 10.61 15.28 -6.75
C HIS A 83 12.03 15.37 -6.19
N ASN A 84 13.05 15.05 -6.99
CA ASN A 84 14.47 15.10 -6.58
C ASN A 84 14.68 14.41 -5.21
N CYS A 85 14.22 13.17 -5.08
CA CYS A 85 14.21 12.44 -3.82
C CYS A 85 15.63 12.31 -3.24
N SER A 86 15.85 12.79 -2.00
CA SER A 86 17.14 12.69 -1.29
C SER A 86 17.41 11.29 -0.70
N PHE A 87 16.49 10.34 -0.89
CA PHE A 87 16.60 9.02 -0.29
C PHE A 87 17.53 8.10 -1.09
N ASP A 88 18.53 7.50 -0.45
CA ASP A 88 19.44 6.54 -1.11
C ASP A 88 18.81 5.15 -1.24
N PHE A 89 18.21 4.90 -2.41
CA PHE A 89 17.64 3.60 -2.76
C PHE A 89 18.70 2.51 -2.98
N LYS A 90 19.93 2.89 -3.39
CA LYS A 90 20.98 1.92 -3.74
C LYS A 90 21.48 1.22 -2.49
N SER A 91 21.86 1.98 -1.47
CA SER A 91 22.35 1.40 -0.22
C SER A 91 21.32 0.50 0.45
N LYS A 92 20.05 0.92 0.49
CA LYS A 92 18.97 0.10 1.05
C LYS A 92 18.68 -1.16 0.23
N ALA A 93 18.81 -1.10 -1.09
CA ALA A 93 18.67 -2.27 -1.94
C ALA A 93 19.82 -3.26 -1.69
N ILE A 94 21.05 -2.78 -1.59
CA ILE A 94 22.24 -3.59 -1.30
C ILE A 94 22.09 -4.29 0.05
N GLU A 95 21.64 -3.58 1.09
CA GLU A 95 21.41 -4.17 2.41
C GLU A 95 20.38 -5.31 2.35
N LYS A 96 19.28 -5.10 1.64
CA LYS A 96 18.25 -6.15 1.44
C LYS A 96 18.79 -7.35 0.66
N LEU A 97 19.56 -7.10 -0.39
CA LEU A 97 20.18 -8.18 -1.18
C LEU A 97 21.18 -8.97 -0.34
N LYS A 98 22.04 -8.30 0.44
CA LYS A 98 22.97 -8.95 1.37
C LYS A 98 22.26 -9.84 2.38
N LYS A 99 21.13 -9.39 2.91
CA LYS A 99 20.31 -10.16 3.86
C LYS A 99 19.66 -11.39 3.21
N ASN A 100 19.23 -11.25 1.95
CA ASN A 100 18.46 -12.30 1.27
C ASN A 100 19.32 -13.27 0.46
N ASN A 101 20.58 -12.94 0.16
CA ASN A 101 21.45 -13.81 -0.62
C ASN A 101 21.82 -15.07 0.18
N PRO A 102 21.39 -16.28 -0.25
CA PRO A 102 21.84 -17.51 0.37
C PRO A 102 23.34 -17.70 0.11
N LYS A 103 24.08 -18.16 1.12
CA LYS A 103 25.51 -18.45 0.98
C LYS A 103 25.70 -19.75 0.22
N ILE A 104 26.10 -19.65 -1.04
CA ILE A 104 26.41 -20.81 -1.88
C ILE A 104 27.84 -21.25 -1.58
N VAL A 105 27.98 -22.36 -0.85
CA VAL A 105 29.25 -23.07 -0.66
C VAL A 105 29.23 -24.29 -1.57
N ASN A 106 29.91 -24.18 -2.71
CA ASN A 106 30.09 -25.33 -3.60
C ASN A 106 31.23 -26.20 -3.07
N ARG A 107 30.95 -27.49 -2.90
CA ARG A 107 32.02 -28.49 -2.78
C ARG A 107 32.63 -28.67 -4.17
N ARG A 108 33.94 -28.44 -4.31
CA ARG A 108 34.65 -28.75 -5.57
C ARG A 108 34.44 -30.23 -5.90
N ILE A 109 33.86 -30.51 -7.06
CA ILE A 109 33.73 -31.85 -7.61
C ILE A 109 35.10 -32.23 -8.16
N ARG A 110 35.61 -33.41 -7.80
CA ARG A 110 36.83 -33.98 -8.35
C ARG A 110 36.42 -34.92 -9.48
N GLU A 111 36.89 -34.67 -10.69
CA GLU A 111 36.85 -35.60 -11.83
C GLU A 111 37.96 -36.64 -11.72
#